data_AF-A0A938ZLS7-F1
#
_entry.id   AF-A0A938ZLS7-F1
#
_cell.length_a   1.000
_cell.length_b   1.000
_cell.length_c   1.000
_cell.angle_alpha   90.00
_cell.angle_beta   90.00
_cell.angle_gamma   90.00
#
_symmetry.space_group_name_H-M   'P 1'
#
loop_
_entity.id
_entity.type
_entity.pdbx_description
1 polymer ?
#
loop_
_entity_poly.entity_id
_entity_poly.type
_entity_poly.pdbx_seq_one_letter_code
_entity_poly.pdbx_strand_id
1 'polypeptide(L)'
;MYIPKLCNRQISFSLVLSITLTALLAPPSLAQTRSIPSPSSAPLELDLLTKPKDYVITANTIHPERLTVPSLWWAQQNSEKKLLDNWIAYPTSGKEPARVDLIVNQQIWSLLEYVERYDFVNRLGSAARNFGYNVRVFNYQKEPLATYTCNFSISPALCSIQTTIKNKIGLQRFL
;
A
#
# COMPACT_ATOMS: atom_id res chain seq x y z
N MET A 1 22.77 67.54 71.73
CA MET A 1 23.92 66.70 72.14
C MET A 1 24.02 65.54 71.16
N TYR A 2 25.15 65.46 70.46
CA TYR A 2 25.70 64.32 69.69
C TYR A 2 24.93 63.73 68.48
N ILE A 3 25.51 63.94 67.29
CA ILE A 3 25.29 63.18 66.03
C ILE A 3 26.43 62.14 65.92
N PRO A 4 26.12 60.87 65.58
CA PRO A 4 26.87 60.20 64.49
C PRO A 4 25.98 59.27 63.63
N LYS A 5 26.01 59.43 62.29
CA LYS A 5 26.80 58.69 61.26
C LYS A 5 26.26 57.31 60.83
N LEU A 6 25.60 57.36 59.66
CA LEU A 6 25.60 56.48 58.47
C LEU A 6 26.37 55.15 58.52
N CYS A 7 25.70 54.08 58.07
CA CYS A 7 26.32 53.00 57.31
C CYS A 7 25.33 52.48 56.25
N ASN A 8 25.50 52.92 55.00
CA ASN A 8 24.73 52.49 53.84
C ASN A 8 25.42 51.25 53.23
N ARG A 9 24.82 50.08 53.39
CA ARG A 9 25.40 48.80 52.95
C ARG A 9 24.94 48.51 51.52
N GLN A 10 25.85 48.67 50.56
CA GLN A 10 25.67 48.25 49.16
C GLN A 10 25.35 46.76 49.10
N ILE A 11 24.23 46.42 48.46
CA ILE A 11 23.86 45.03 48.17
C ILE A 11 24.25 44.75 46.72
N SER A 12 25.43 44.16 46.53
CA SER A 12 25.83 43.59 45.25
C SER A 12 25.19 42.20 45.11
N PHE A 13 24.08 42.11 44.36
CA PHE A 13 23.54 40.82 43.93
C PHE A 13 24.31 40.34 42.68
N SER A 14 25.33 39.51 42.88
CA SER A 14 25.89 38.71 41.79
C SER A 14 25.04 37.46 41.60
N LEU A 15 24.24 37.44 40.53
CA LEU A 15 23.42 36.30 40.15
C LEU A 15 24.29 35.34 39.30
N VAL A 16 24.79 34.27 39.91
CA VAL A 16 25.54 33.22 39.19
C VAL A 16 24.53 32.20 38.66
N LEU A 17 24.29 32.21 37.35
CA LEU A 17 23.39 31.27 36.68
C LEU A 17 24.14 29.97 36.38
N SER A 18 23.95 28.94 37.19
CA SER A 18 24.51 27.60 36.95
C SER A 18 23.60 26.83 35.99
N ILE A 19 23.99 26.71 34.71
CA ILE A 19 23.30 25.84 33.74
C ILE A 19 23.75 24.40 34.00
N THR A 20 22.91 23.60 34.64
CA THR A 20 23.12 22.15 34.76
C THR A 20 22.60 21.49 33.49
N LEU A 21 23.51 21.03 32.62
CA LEU A 21 23.16 20.24 31.45
C LEU A 21 23.01 18.78 31.89
N THR A 22 21.79 18.39 32.27
CA THR A 22 21.42 16.98 32.48
C THR A 22 21.32 16.30 31.12
N ALA A 23 22.37 15.56 30.75
CA ALA A 23 22.32 14.67 29.59
C ALA A 23 21.34 13.52 29.89
N LEU A 24 20.12 13.60 29.34
CA LEU A 24 19.19 12.47 29.33
C LEU A 24 19.80 11.33 28.48
N LEU A 25 20.36 10.33 29.15
CA LEU A 25 20.67 9.03 28.54
C LEU A 25 19.36 8.27 28.34
N ALA A 26 18.67 8.52 27.23
CA ALA A 26 17.59 7.64 26.79
C ALA A 26 18.20 6.36 26.19
N PRO A 27 17.78 5.15 26.61
CA PRO A 27 18.21 3.91 25.98
C PRO A 27 17.72 3.87 24.52
N PRO A 28 18.50 3.30 23.58
CA PRO A 28 18.05 3.15 22.20
C PRO A 28 16.85 2.20 22.17
N SER A 29 15.69 2.72 21.76
CA SER A 29 14.53 1.89 21.45
C SER A 29 14.74 1.23 20.09
N LEU A 30 14.72 -0.11 20.05
CA LEU A 30 14.66 -0.83 18.78
C LEU A 30 13.24 -0.71 18.22
N ALA A 31 13.09 0.09 17.17
CA ALA A 31 11.83 0.17 16.44
C ALA A 31 11.54 -1.17 15.73
N GLN A 32 10.45 -1.86 16.11
CA GLN A 32 9.95 -2.99 15.36
C GLN A 32 9.25 -2.49 14.09
N THR A 33 9.91 -2.59 12.94
CA THR A 33 9.26 -2.32 11.66
C THR A 33 8.32 -3.49 11.35
N ARG A 34 7.01 -3.28 11.53
CA ARG A 34 6.00 -4.25 11.08
C ARG A 34 6.17 -4.42 9.56
N SER A 35 6.40 -5.66 9.12
CA SER A 35 6.65 -5.97 7.72
C SER A 35 5.36 -6.10 6.92
N ILE A 36 5.45 -5.86 5.61
CA ILE A 36 4.39 -6.16 4.66
C ILE A 36 4.45 -7.66 4.37
N PRO A 37 3.31 -8.39 4.39
CA PRO A 37 3.31 -9.81 4.05
C PRO A 37 3.69 -10.03 2.59
N SER A 38 4.17 -11.24 2.28
CA SER A 38 4.39 -11.65 0.89
C SER A 38 3.06 -11.69 0.12
N PRO A 39 3.06 -11.35 -1.18
CA PRO A 39 1.87 -11.50 -2.01
C PRO A 39 1.40 -12.96 -2.06
N SER A 40 0.09 -13.15 -2.20
CA SER A 40 -0.53 -14.46 -2.37
C SER A 40 0.04 -15.22 -3.58
N SER A 41 0.38 -16.49 -3.38
CA SER A 41 0.87 -17.41 -4.42
C SER A 41 -0.23 -18.23 -5.10
N ALA A 42 -1.50 -18.09 -4.69
CA ALA A 42 -2.61 -18.82 -5.32
C ALA A 42 -2.69 -18.59 -6.84
N PRO A 43 -3.06 -19.60 -7.64
CA PRO A 43 -3.17 -19.45 -9.08
C PRO A 43 -4.32 -18.52 -9.47
N LEU A 44 -4.25 -17.97 -10.69
CA LEU A 44 -5.38 -17.27 -11.32
C LEU A 44 -6.44 -18.26 -11.83
N GLU A 45 -7.66 -18.14 -11.33
CA GLU A 45 -8.83 -18.98 -11.64
C GLU A 45 -9.72 -18.34 -12.74
N LEU A 46 -9.23 -18.29 -13.99
CA LEU A 46 -9.95 -17.66 -15.12
C LEU A 46 -11.34 -18.26 -15.41
N ASP A 47 -11.56 -19.52 -15.05
CA ASP A 47 -12.85 -20.21 -15.19
C ASP A 47 -13.97 -19.52 -14.40
N LEU A 48 -13.63 -18.86 -13.28
CA LEU A 48 -14.58 -18.11 -12.45
C LEU A 48 -15.19 -16.90 -13.17
N LEU A 49 -14.59 -16.40 -14.26
CA LEU A 49 -15.18 -15.33 -15.09
C LEU A 49 -16.47 -15.79 -15.79
N THR A 50 -16.58 -17.08 -16.06
CA THR A 50 -17.73 -17.68 -16.77
C THR A 50 -18.63 -18.51 -15.84
N LYS A 51 -18.05 -19.08 -14.78
CA LYS A 51 -18.72 -19.94 -13.80
C LYS A 51 -18.34 -19.48 -12.39
N PRO A 52 -18.81 -18.29 -11.95
CA PRO A 52 -18.47 -17.78 -10.64
C PRO A 52 -19.05 -18.68 -9.55
N LYS A 53 -18.30 -18.84 -8.46
CA LYS A 53 -18.81 -19.43 -7.21
C LYS A 53 -19.56 -18.36 -6.43
N ASP A 54 -20.52 -18.74 -5.59
CA ASP A 54 -21.43 -17.80 -4.90
C ASP A 54 -20.74 -16.71 -4.06
N TYR A 55 -19.50 -16.94 -3.62
CA TYR A 55 -18.72 -16.00 -2.81
C TYR A 55 -17.70 -15.19 -3.62
N VAL A 56 -17.53 -15.46 -4.92
CA VAL A 56 -16.57 -14.77 -5.79
C VAL A 56 -17.30 -13.69 -6.56
N ILE A 57 -16.69 -12.50 -6.62
CA ILE A 57 -17.29 -11.35 -7.29
C ILE A 57 -16.48 -11.07 -8.56
N THR A 58 -17.17 -10.93 -9.69
CA THR A 58 -16.58 -10.62 -10.99
C THR A 58 -17.34 -9.47 -11.65
N ALA A 59 -16.85 -8.99 -12.78
CA ALA A 59 -17.56 -8.01 -13.61
C ALA A 59 -18.98 -8.48 -14.01
N ASN A 60 -19.25 -9.79 -14.05
CA ASN A 60 -20.53 -10.37 -14.44
C ASN A 60 -21.48 -10.64 -13.26
N THR A 61 -21.02 -10.49 -12.02
CA THR A 61 -21.82 -10.74 -10.81
C THR A 61 -22.03 -9.46 -9.99
N ILE A 62 -21.90 -8.30 -10.62
CA ILE A 62 -22.13 -7.01 -9.97
C ILE A 62 -23.60 -6.89 -9.54
N HIS A 63 -23.82 -6.27 -8.38
CA HIS A 63 -25.18 -5.94 -7.95
C HIS A 63 -25.54 -4.53 -8.42
N PRO A 64 -26.62 -4.34 -9.20
CA PRO A 64 -26.99 -3.02 -9.73
C PRO A 64 -27.53 -2.05 -8.65
N GLU A 65 -28.12 -2.59 -7.58
CA GLU A 65 -28.80 -1.79 -6.54
C GLU A 65 -27.90 -1.41 -5.36
N ARG A 66 -26.71 -2.03 -5.25
CA ARG A 66 -25.78 -1.80 -4.14
C ARG A 66 -24.35 -1.73 -4.64
N LEU A 67 -23.52 -0.96 -3.94
CA LEU A 67 -22.10 -0.87 -4.25
C LEU A 67 -21.48 -2.27 -4.22
N THR A 68 -20.95 -2.72 -5.36
CA THR A 68 -20.21 -3.98 -5.42
C THR A 68 -18.83 -3.73 -4.80
N VAL A 69 -18.48 -4.53 -3.80
CA VAL A 69 -17.22 -4.41 -3.07
C VAL A 69 -16.20 -5.42 -3.59
N PRO A 70 -14.95 -5.03 -3.87
CA PRO A 70 -14.48 -3.64 -3.93
C PRO A 70 -15.05 -2.91 -5.16
N SER A 71 -15.11 -1.57 -5.11
CA SER A 71 -15.70 -0.68 -6.13
C SER A 71 -14.94 -0.65 -7.47
N LEU A 72 -14.39 -1.77 -7.92
CA LEU A 72 -13.57 -1.93 -9.11
C LEU A 72 -14.37 -1.76 -10.40
N TRP A 73 -15.65 -2.13 -10.40
CA TRP A 73 -16.51 -1.91 -11.56
C TRP A 73 -16.53 -0.42 -11.96
N TRP A 74 -16.69 0.48 -10.98
CA TRP A 74 -16.70 1.91 -11.24
C TRP A 74 -15.33 2.42 -11.75
N ALA A 75 -14.24 1.91 -11.17
CA ALA A 75 -12.89 2.24 -11.62
C ALA A 75 -12.62 1.76 -13.06
N GLN A 76 -13.08 0.56 -13.40
CA GLN A 76 -12.97 0.01 -14.75
C GLN A 76 -13.77 0.85 -15.77
N GLN A 77 -15.02 1.21 -15.46
CA GLN A 77 -15.88 1.93 -16.40
C GLN A 77 -15.38 3.36 -16.71
N ASN A 78 -14.80 4.04 -15.73
CA ASN A 78 -14.48 5.47 -15.86
C ASN A 78 -13.04 5.77 -16.28
N SER A 79 -12.06 4.91 -15.98
CA SER A 79 -10.65 5.24 -16.26
C SER A 79 -9.85 4.12 -16.93
N GLU A 80 -10.25 2.86 -16.80
CA GLU A 80 -9.39 1.72 -17.21
C GLU A 80 -9.95 0.85 -18.32
N LYS A 81 -11.06 1.24 -18.97
CA LYS A 81 -11.82 0.38 -19.90
C LYS A 81 -11.02 -0.26 -21.03
N LYS A 82 -9.91 0.36 -21.45
CA LYS A 82 -9.03 -0.20 -22.48
C LYS A 82 -7.98 -1.16 -21.91
N LEU A 83 -7.48 -0.90 -20.71
CA LEU A 83 -6.37 -1.64 -20.11
C LEU A 83 -6.84 -2.78 -19.19
N LEU A 84 -7.85 -2.53 -18.36
CA LEU A 84 -8.44 -3.52 -17.47
C LEU A 84 -9.58 -4.24 -18.20
N ASP A 85 -9.31 -5.47 -18.64
CA ASP A 85 -10.29 -6.27 -19.38
C ASP A 85 -11.29 -6.92 -18.41
N ASN A 86 -10.81 -7.51 -17.31
CA ASN A 86 -11.63 -8.23 -16.34
C ASN A 86 -11.02 -8.18 -14.93
N TRP A 87 -11.79 -8.59 -13.93
CA TRP A 87 -11.31 -8.73 -12.56
C TRP A 87 -12.10 -9.80 -11.81
N ILE A 88 -11.45 -10.40 -10.82
CA ILE A 88 -12.02 -11.40 -9.91
C ILE A 88 -11.66 -10.96 -8.49
N ALA A 89 -12.65 -10.71 -7.65
CA ALA A 89 -12.47 -10.44 -6.23
C ALA A 89 -12.81 -11.69 -5.42
N TYR A 90 -11.86 -12.06 -4.57
CA TYR A 90 -11.94 -13.17 -3.63
C TYR A 90 -12.04 -12.55 -2.23
N PRO A 91 -13.21 -12.57 -1.59
CA PRO A 91 -13.35 -12.16 -0.20
C PRO A 91 -12.46 -13.01 0.71
N THR A 92 -12.16 -12.47 1.90
CA THR A 92 -11.39 -13.20 2.92
C THR A 92 -12.02 -14.56 3.17
N SER A 93 -11.19 -15.59 3.15
CA SER A 93 -11.54 -16.93 3.60
C SER A 93 -10.61 -17.30 4.76
N GLY A 94 -10.96 -18.35 5.52
CA GLY A 94 -10.08 -18.83 6.61
C GLY A 94 -8.68 -19.27 6.13
N LYS A 95 -8.45 -19.40 4.82
CA LYS A 95 -7.18 -19.83 4.24
C LYS A 95 -6.35 -18.68 3.68
N GLU A 96 -6.98 -17.62 3.18
CA GLU A 96 -6.31 -16.55 2.44
C GLU A 96 -6.97 -15.19 2.70
N PRO A 97 -6.16 -14.11 2.80
CA PRO A 97 -6.69 -12.75 2.93
C PRO A 97 -7.45 -12.36 1.66
N ALA A 98 -8.40 -11.42 1.81
CA ALA A 98 -9.11 -10.85 0.68
C ALA A 98 -8.14 -10.33 -0.40
N ARG A 99 -8.41 -10.67 -1.65
CA ARG A 99 -7.61 -10.25 -2.79
C ARG A 99 -8.43 -10.04 -4.04
N VAL A 100 -7.88 -9.27 -4.95
CA VAL A 100 -8.41 -9.03 -6.29
C VAL A 100 -7.35 -9.44 -7.28
N ASP A 101 -7.74 -10.24 -8.26
CA ASP A 101 -6.95 -10.47 -9.46
C ASP A 101 -7.51 -9.62 -10.58
N LEU A 102 -6.71 -8.65 -11.04
CA LEU A 102 -6.97 -7.83 -12.21
C LEU A 102 -6.40 -8.53 -13.45
N ILE A 103 -7.19 -8.60 -14.51
CA ILE A 103 -6.79 -9.17 -15.79
C ILE A 103 -6.71 -8.04 -16.80
N VAL A 104 -5.50 -7.75 -17.28
CA VAL A 104 -5.24 -6.64 -18.20
C VAL A 104 -5.11 -7.11 -19.64
N ASN A 105 -5.42 -6.21 -20.56
CA ASN A 105 -5.11 -6.36 -21.96
C ASN A 105 -3.59 -6.39 -22.14
N GLN A 106 -3.04 -7.54 -22.53
CA GLN A 106 -1.58 -7.72 -22.64
C GLN A 106 -0.96 -6.81 -23.71
N GLN A 107 -1.67 -6.54 -24.81
CA GLN A 107 -1.15 -5.71 -25.89
C GLN A 107 -0.93 -4.29 -25.36
N ILE A 108 -1.93 -3.71 -24.69
CA ILE A 108 -1.83 -2.37 -24.13
C ILE A 108 -0.84 -2.34 -22.97
N TRP A 109 -0.90 -3.31 -22.05
CA TRP A 109 0.04 -3.39 -20.92
C TRP A 109 1.52 -3.42 -21.36
N SER A 110 1.81 -4.10 -22.47
CA SER A 110 3.17 -4.20 -23.01
C SER A 110 3.74 -2.88 -23.50
N LEU A 111 2.87 -1.93 -23.89
CA LEU A 111 3.24 -0.60 -24.35
C LEU A 111 3.50 0.37 -23.20
N LEU A 112 3.00 0.08 -22.00
CA LEU A 112 3.15 0.95 -20.84
C LEU A 112 4.58 0.93 -20.31
N GLU A 113 5.08 2.10 -19.94
CA GLU A 113 6.30 2.26 -19.18
C GLU A 113 6.11 1.92 -17.69
N TYR A 114 7.21 1.85 -16.95
CA TYR A 114 7.19 1.52 -15.53
C TYR A 114 6.25 2.44 -14.73
N VAL A 115 6.30 3.75 -14.98
CA VAL A 115 5.50 4.74 -14.24
C VAL A 115 4.01 4.54 -14.47
N GLU A 116 3.60 4.29 -15.71
CA GLU A 116 2.20 4.05 -16.07
C GLU A 116 1.68 2.74 -15.45
N ARG A 117 2.49 1.68 -15.45
CA ARG A 117 2.16 0.41 -14.78
C ARG A 117 2.03 0.61 -13.26
N TYR A 118 2.95 1.35 -12.67
CA TYR A 118 2.91 1.67 -11.25
C TYR A 118 1.64 2.46 -10.90
N ASP A 119 1.34 3.51 -11.66
CA ASP A 119 0.15 4.34 -11.45
C ASP A 119 -1.14 3.52 -11.56
N PHE A 120 -1.28 2.68 -12.58
CA PHE A 120 -2.40 1.74 -12.72
C PHE A 120 -2.57 0.86 -11.47
N VAL A 121 -1.49 0.20 -11.03
CA VAL A 121 -1.51 -0.68 -9.85
C VAL A 121 -1.83 0.11 -8.59
N ASN A 122 -1.28 1.31 -8.45
CA ASN A 122 -1.50 2.16 -7.29
C ASN A 122 -2.94 2.65 -7.19
N ARG A 123 -3.55 3.11 -8.30
CA ARG A 123 -4.93 3.60 -8.33
C ARG A 123 -5.93 2.50 -7.97
N LEU A 124 -5.85 1.35 -8.63
CA LEU A 124 -6.75 0.23 -8.36
C LEU A 124 -6.45 -0.47 -7.03
N GLY A 125 -5.16 -0.58 -6.68
CA GLY A 125 -4.71 -1.07 -5.37
C GLY A 125 -5.25 -0.24 -4.22
N SER A 126 -5.19 1.09 -4.33
CA SER A 126 -5.74 2.00 -3.33
C SER A 126 -7.26 1.91 -3.22
N ALA A 127 -7.97 1.76 -4.35
CA ALA A 127 -9.41 1.55 -4.36
C ALA A 127 -9.81 0.24 -3.65
N ALA A 128 -9.08 -0.85 -3.89
CA ALA A 128 -9.32 -2.15 -3.27
C ALA A 128 -8.93 -2.17 -1.78
N ARG A 129 -7.81 -1.52 -1.42
CA ARG A 129 -7.29 -1.41 -0.06
C ARG A 129 -8.33 -0.85 0.92
N ASN A 130 -9.15 0.11 0.48
CA ASN A 130 -10.21 0.70 1.31
C ASN A 130 -11.24 -0.33 1.80
N PHE A 131 -11.29 -1.51 1.17
CA PHE A 131 -12.15 -2.63 1.54
C PHE A 131 -11.37 -3.81 2.12
N GLY A 132 -10.07 -3.65 2.42
CA GLY A 132 -9.23 -4.71 2.98
C GLY A 132 -8.69 -5.72 1.96
N TYR A 133 -8.69 -5.39 0.66
CA TYR A 133 -8.23 -6.29 -0.40
C TYR A 133 -6.80 -5.98 -0.83
N ASN A 134 -5.99 -7.03 -0.99
CA ASN A 134 -4.76 -6.97 -1.79
C ASN A 134 -5.09 -7.01 -3.28
N VAL A 135 -4.16 -6.59 -4.15
CA VAL A 135 -4.34 -6.66 -5.61
C VAL A 135 -3.18 -7.39 -6.26
N ARG A 136 -3.49 -8.20 -7.28
CA ARG A 136 -2.55 -8.83 -8.20
C ARG A 136 -2.97 -8.52 -9.62
N VAL A 137 -2.02 -8.35 -10.52
CA VAL A 137 -2.26 -8.06 -11.94
C VAL A 137 -1.72 -9.20 -12.77
N PHE A 138 -2.53 -9.67 -13.71
CA PHE A 138 -2.22 -10.78 -14.60
C PHE A 138 -2.60 -10.48 -16.05
N ASN A 139 -2.02 -11.21 -16.99
CA ASN A 139 -2.58 -11.38 -18.34
C ASN A 139 -3.41 -12.67 -18.44
N TYR A 140 -4.06 -12.90 -19.58
CA TYR A 140 -4.83 -14.13 -19.84
C TYR A 140 -3.96 -15.40 -19.92
N GLN A 141 -2.64 -15.29 -20.09
CA GLN A 141 -1.69 -16.41 -19.99
C GLN A 141 -1.36 -16.75 -18.52
N LYS A 142 -2.04 -16.10 -17.56
CA LYS A 142 -1.86 -16.27 -16.10
C LYS A 142 -0.47 -15.86 -15.61
N GLU A 143 0.24 -15.04 -16.37
CA GLU A 143 1.53 -14.51 -15.94
C GLU A 143 1.31 -13.38 -14.91
N PRO A 144 1.96 -13.43 -13.73
CA PRO A 144 1.91 -12.32 -12.78
C PRO A 144 2.69 -11.13 -13.35
N LEU A 145 2.09 -9.95 -13.30
CA LEU A 145 2.62 -8.70 -13.86
C LEU A 145 2.93 -7.67 -12.77
N ALA A 146 2.11 -7.62 -11.73
CA ALA A 146 2.32 -6.74 -10.59
C ALA A 146 1.51 -7.18 -9.37
N THR A 147 1.84 -6.64 -8.20
CA THR A 147 1.10 -6.80 -6.96
C THR A 147 1.02 -5.48 -6.19
N TYR A 148 -0.05 -5.29 -5.43
CA TYR A 148 -0.23 -4.27 -4.41
C TYR A 148 -0.64 -5.02 -3.13
N THR A 149 0.28 -5.15 -2.19
CA THR A 149 0.08 -5.96 -0.98
C THR A 149 0.19 -5.07 0.25
N CYS A 150 -0.74 -5.24 1.19
CA CYS A 150 -0.81 -4.45 2.40
C CYS A 150 -0.73 -5.29 3.67
N ASN A 151 -0.12 -4.71 4.70
CA ASN A 151 -0.34 -5.11 6.08
C ASN A 151 -1.56 -4.34 6.63
N PHE A 152 -2.70 -5.03 6.75
CA PHE A 152 -3.93 -4.46 7.29
C PHE A 152 -4.01 -4.49 8.83
N SER A 153 -3.03 -5.09 9.52
CA SER A 153 -2.94 -5.11 10.98
C SER A 153 -2.38 -3.80 11.56
N ILE A 154 -2.16 -2.79 10.72
CA ILE A 154 -1.69 -1.45 11.12
C ILE A 154 -2.58 -0.36 10.52
N SER A 155 -2.66 0.78 11.20
CA SER A 155 -3.42 1.95 10.77
C SER A 155 -2.50 3.18 10.71
N PRO A 156 -2.32 3.80 9.53
CA PRO A 156 -2.83 3.37 8.22
C PRO A 156 -2.15 2.08 7.74
N ALA A 157 -2.85 1.30 6.91
CA ALA A 157 -2.27 0.10 6.29
C ALA A 157 -0.97 0.45 5.53
N LEU A 158 0.09 -0.33 5.76
CA LEU A 158 1.35 -0.19 5.03
C LEU A 158 1.32 -1.10 3.81
N CYS A 159 1.55 -0.54 2.63
CA CYS A 159 1.41 -1.25 1.36
C CYS A 159 2.66 -1.13 0.50
N SER A 160 2.92 -2.14 -0.32
CA SER A 160 4.02 -2.17 -1.28
C SER A 160 3.51 -2.62 -2.64
N ILE A 161 4.04 -1.97 -3.67
CA ILE A 161 3.84 -2.34 -5.06
C ILE A 161 5.08 -3.07 -5.55
N GLN A 162 4.90 -4.21 -6.18
CA GLN A 162 5.97 -4.93 -6.86
C GLN A 162 5.52 -5.18 -8.30
N THR A 163 6.29 -4.70 -9.27
CA THR A 163 6.05 -4.95 -10.70
C THR A 163 7.08 -5.95 -11.22
N THR A 164 6.64 -6.92 -12.02
CA THR A 164 7.59 -7.82 -12.69
C THR A 164 8.20 -7.06 -13.86
N ILE A 165 9.45 -6.65 -13.72
CA ILE A 165 10.19 -6.07 -14.84
C ILE A 165 10.67 -7.23 -15.72
N LYS A 166 9.81 -7.69 -16.64
CA LYS A 166 10.29 -8.49 -17.78
C LYS A 166 10.95 -7.52 -18.75
N ASN A 167 12.20 -7.13 -18.48
CA ASN A 167 13.03 -6.51 -19.50
C ASN A 167 13.18 -7.53 -20.63
N LYS A 168 12.42 -7.35 -21.70
CA LYS A 168 12.61 -8.10 -22.94
C LYS A 168 13.85 -7.53 -23.67
N ILE A 169 14.99 -7.51 -22.99
CA ILE A 169 16.28 -7.37 -23.63
C ILE A 169 16.53 -8.74 -24.26
N GLY A 170 16.52 -8.80 -25.59
CA GLY A 170 16.82 -10.00 -26.34
C GLY A 170 18.25 -10.46 -26.12
N LEU A 171 18.50 -11.16 -25.01
CA LEU A 171 19.70 -11.96 -24.78
C LEU A 171 19.29 -13.39 -24.40
N GLN A 172 18.53 -14.00 -25.30
CA GLN A 172 18.39 -15.45 -25.39
C GLN A 172 18.93 -15.89 -26.76
N ARG A 173 20.22 -15.64 -26.93
CA ARG A 173 21.13 -16.32 -27.86
C ARG A 173 22.51 -16.15 -27.25
N PHE A 174 23.28 -17.23 -27.23
CA PHE A 174 24.53 -17.43 -26.48
C PHE A 174 24.32 -17.91 -25.03
N LEU A 175 23.84 -19.15 -24.89
CA LEU A 175 24.62 -20.28 -24.36
C LEU A 175 24.08 -21.57 -24.97
#